data_AF-A0A7C8P747-F1
#
_entry.id   AF-A0A7C8P747-F1
#
_cell.length_a   1.000
_cell.length_b   1.000
_cell.length_c   1.000
_cell.angle_alpha   90.00
_cell.angle_beta   90.00
_cell.angle_gamma   90.00
#
_symmetry.space_group_name_H-M   'P 1'
#
loop_
_entity.id
_entity.type
_entity.pdbx_description
1 polymer ?
#
loop_
_entity_poly.entity_id
_entity_poly.type
_entity_poly.pdbx_seq_one_letter_code
_entity_poly.pdbx_strand_id
1 'polypeptide(L)'
;MPAEYLRLQPGDDGEVDSGDKHYIPVSETLLKRISRSYSSTAKGSRKSCAIWSAITIVGILTLIIGTAMYNGFGYADLNVQIEGDKGETLSAETVALSTSTPSKDDGADRPLILYAYHESPDARQNAIFFIHHGLHSAADFIFILNGHTNLTLLIPSAPNIRIIQRTNTCYDLGAYGEVLASNKSELIKKYKKFIMLNGSIRGPFLPTWSRECWSDAYLAKVTDRNKLVGMTFNCEPIYGVRHLQSMIFATDRIGINTLLPVMSTCFPNWLSAVYGESNSTRAIINAGYTVSAMMTSFASQENYADECKHGDILLEGAYFGDNLHPYETIFQKANRNFGKDVLSRLTEWTDLAGYSSYEVCGKKKEELKPLGGWGRWEEAREMGYS
;
A
#
# COMPACT_ATOMS: atom_id res chain seq x y z
N MET A 1 32.85 -39.45 -15.03
CA MET A 1 31.51 -39.71 -15.60
C MET A 1 30.95 -38.35 -15.99
N PRO A 2 30.61 -38.11 -17.27
CA PRO A 2 30.35 -36.76 -17.75
C PRO A 2 28.98 -36.26 -17.25
N ALA A 3 28.95 -34.98 -16.89
CA ALA A 3 27.76 -34.27 -16.43
C ALA A 3 26.66 -34.26 -17.51
N GLU A 4 25.44 -34.58 -17.13
CA GLU A 4 24.26 -34.46 -17.98
C GLU A 4 23.86 -32.97 -18.05
N TYR A 5 23.74 -32.43 -19.26
CA TYR A 5 23.38 -31.04 -19.52
C TYR A 5 21.93 -30.95 -20.04
N LEU A 6 21.14 -29.98 -19.55
CA LEU A 6 19.84 -29.61 -20.12
C LEU A 6 20.05 -28.72 -21.35
N ARG A 7 19.46 -29.09 -22.49
CA ARG A 7 19.52 -28.34 -23.76
C ARG A 7 18.19 -27.62 -23.97
N LEU A 8 18.22 -26.30 -24.10
CA LEU A 8 17.08 -25.48 -24.52
C LEU A 8 17.25 -25.15 -26.01
N GLN A 9 16.18 -25.25 -26.81
CA GLN A 9 16.14 -24.77 -28.19
C GLN A 9 15.14 -23.60 -28.29
N PRO A 10 15.44 -22.56 -29.10
CA PRO A 10 14.45 -21.53 -29.43
C PRO A 10 13.28 -22.13 -30.20
N GLY A 11 12.08 -21.61 -29.98
CA GLY A 11 10.92 -21.90 -30.83
C GLY A 11 11.13 -21.31 -32.22
N ASP A 12 10.75 -22.06 -33.25
CA ASP A 12 10.77 -21.59 -34.64
C ASP A 12 9.87 -20.37 -34.76
N ASP A 13 10.49 -19.19 -34.93
CA ASP A 13 10.00 -17.99 -35.61
C ASP A 13 11.07 -16.88 -35.50
N GLY A 14 12.22 -17.06 -36.16
CA GLY A 14 13.23 -16.00 -36.29
C GLY A 14 14.64 -16.52 -36.55
N GLU A 15 15.17 -16.21 -37.73
CA GLU A 15 16.58 -16.39 -38.08
C GLU A 15 17.48 -15.67 -37.07
N VAL A 16 18.23 -16.42 -36.25
CA VAL A 16 19.37 -15.89 -35.49
C VAL A 16 20.57 -16.80 -35.73
N ASP A 17 21.48 -16.29 -36.56
CA ASP A 17 22.84 -16.77 -36.71
C ASP A 17 23.66 -16.32 -35.51
N SER A 18 24.13 -17.27 -34.67
CA SER A 18 25.45 -17.29 -34.01
C SER A 18 25.49 -18.22 -32.79
N GLY A 19 26.26 -19.30 -32.93
CA GLY A 19 27.36 -19.66 -32.02
C GLY A 19 27.14 -20.06 -30.55
N ASP A 20 26.17 -19.55 -29.80
CA ASP A 20 26.21 -19.63 -28.33
C ASP A 20 25.27 -20.70 -27.74
N LYS A 21 25.87 -21.82 -27.30
CA LYS A 21 25.21 -22.85 -26.48
C LYS A 21 25.24 -22.41 -25.01
N HIS A 22 24.10 -22.00 -24.46
CA HIS A 22 23.99 -21.72 -23.02
C HIS A 22 23.74 -23.01 -22.22
N TYR A 23 24.67 -23.34 -21.33
CA TYR A 23 24.56 -24.45 -20.37
C TYR A 23 24.33 -23.89 -18.96
N ILE A 24 23.34 -24.41 -18.24
CA ILE A 24 23.09 -24.05 -16.83
C ILE A 24 23.70 -25.14 -15.93
N PRO A 25 24.66 -24.82 -15.03
CA PRO A 25 25.19 -25.79 -14.09
C PRO A 25 24.18 -26.05 -12.96
N VAL A 26 23.83 -27.32 -12.75
CA VAL A 26 22.96 -27.76 -11.64
C VAL A 26 23.83 -28.38 -10.55
N SER A 27 23.66 -27.98 -9.29
CA SER A 27 24.51 -28.50 -8.21
C SER A 27 24.27 -30.00 -7.93
N GLU A 28 25.33 -30.74 -7.66
CA GLU A 28 25.29 -32.17 -7.28
C GLU A 28 24.33 -32.45 -6.11
N THR A 29 24.18 -31.46 -5.21
CA THR A 29 23.32 -31.55 -4.04
C THR A 29 21.85 -31.61 -4.43
N LEU A 30 21.47 -30.94 -5.53
CA LEU A 30 20.11 -30.93 -6.05
C LEU A 30 19.76 -32.24 -6.75
N LEU A 31 20.67 -32.78 -7.57
CA LEU A 31 20.50 -34.08 -8.23
C LEU A 31 20.33 -35.22 -7.20
N LYS A 32 21.10 -35.17 -6.10
CA LYS A 32 20.96 -36.12 -4.98
C LYS A 32 19.62 -35.99 -4.23
N ARG A 33 19.00 -34.80 -4.20
CA ARG A 33 17.67 -34.59 -3.60
C ARG A 33 16.56 -35.13 -4.51
N ILE A 34 16.67 -34.94 -5.81
CA ILE A 34 15.71 -35.45 -6.81
C ILE A 34 15.75 -36.99 -6.84
N SER A 35 16.93 -37.61 -6.85
CA SER A 35 17.04 -39.09 -6.90
C SER A 35 16.56 -39.78 -5.62
N ARG A 36 16.74 -39.14 -4.44
CA ARG A 36 16.18 -39.63 -3.16
C ARG A 36 14.65 -39.56 -3.12
N SER A 37 14.05 -38.52 -3.70
CA SER A 37 12.59 -38.41 -3.79
C SER A 37 12.01 -39.54 -4.66
N TYR A 38 12.62 -39.78 -5.83
CA TYR A 38 12.22 -40.83 -6.78
C TYR A 38 12.39 -42.26 -6.24
N SER A 39 13.43 -42.50 -5.43
CA SER A 39 13.68 -43.81 -4.81
C SER A 39 12.70 -44.13 -3.66
N SER A 40 12.13 -43.11 -3.02
CA SER A 40 11.16 -43.28 -1.94
C SER A 40 9.74 -43.60 -2.45
N THR A 41 9.38 -43.14 -3.64
CA THR A 41 8.05 -43.29 -4.25
C THR A 41 7.83 -44.63 -4.94
N ALA A 42 8.89 -45.36 -5.31
CA ALA A 42 8.79 -46.68 -5.95
C ALA A 42 8.24 -47.80 -5.03
N LYS A 43 8.07 -47.56 -3.72
CA LYS A 43 7.50 -48.52 -2.76
C LYS A 43 6.01 -48.30 -2.42
N GLY A 44 5.36 -47.28 -3.00
CA GLY A 44 3.95 -46.93 -2.75
C GLY A 44 3.00 -47.32 -3.89
N SER A 45 1.70 -47.46 -3.58
CA SER A 45 0.68 -47.88 -4.56
C SER A 45 0.62 -46.94 -5.79
N ARG A 46 0.23 -47.48 -6.96
CA ARG A 46 0.19 -46.78 -8.27
C ARG A 46 -0.50 -45.41 -8.24
N LYS A 47 -1.52 -45.20 -7.39
CA LYS A 47 -2.23 -43.91 -7.28
C LYS A 47 -1.43 -42.85 -6.51
N SER A 48 -0.65 -43.24 -5.51
CA SER A 48 0.25 -42.35 -4.78
C SER A 48 1.42 -41.90 -5.66
N CYS A 49 1.92 -42.78 -6.55
CA CYS A 49 3.02 -42.45 -7.44
C CYS A 49 2.65 -41.33 -8.44
N ALA A 50 1.45 -41.36 -9.03
CA ALA A 50 1.00 -40.34 -9.99
C ALA A 50 0.83 -38.94 -9.37
N ILE A 51 0.29 -38.85 -8.15
CA ILE A 51 0.06 -37.58 -7.46
C ILE A 51 1.40 -36.94 -7.05
N TRP A 52 2.35 -37.74 -6.56
CA TRP A 52 3.68 -37.23 -6.20
C TRP A 52 4.53 -36.89 -7.44
N SER A 53 4.38 -37.61 -8.54
CA SER A 53 5.00 -37.25 -9.83
C SER A 53 4.48 -35.90 -10.35
N ALA A 54 3.18 -35.64 -10.26
CA ALA A 54 2.59 -34.37 -10.66
C ALA A 54 3.07 -33.20 -9.78
N ILE A 55 3.15 -33.38 -8.46
CA ILE A 55 3.67 -32.36 -7.53
C ILE A 55 5.15 -32.06 -7.81
N THR A 56 5.94 -33.09 -8.16
CA THR A 56 7.36 -32.92 -8.48
C THR A 56 7.55 -32.18 -9.80
N ILE A 57 6.72 -32.46 -10.81
CA ILE A 57 6.73 -31.77 -12.11
C ILE A 57 6.33 -30.30 -11.93
N VAL A 58 5.27 -30.03 -11.16
CA VAL A 58 4.84 -28.65 -10.84
C VAL A 58 5.95 -27.90 -10.11
N GLY A 59 6.60 -28.53 -9.13
CA GLY A 59 7.73 -27.95 -8.40
C GLY A 59 8.91 -27.59 -9.30
N ILE A 60 9.27 -28.47 -10.24
CA ILE A 60 10.33 -28.23 -11.22
C ILE A 60 9.96 -27.09 -12.18
N LEU A 61 8.71 -27.07 -12.67
CA LEU A 61 8.20 -25.99 -13.53
C LEU A 61 8.22 -24.62 -12.82
N THR A 62 7.77 -24.53 -11.57
CA THR A 62 7.86 -23.29 -10.79
C THR A 62 9.30 -22.83 -10.57
N LEU A 63 10.25 -23.76 -10.42
CA LEU A 63 11.65 -23.41 -10.23
C LEU A 63 12.29 -22.92 -11.55
N ILE A 64 11.95 -23.53 -12.68
CA ILE A 64 12.40 -23.13 -14.02
C ILE A 64 11.86 -21.74 -14.36
N ILE A 65 10.57 -21.50 -14.13
CA ILE A 65 9.93 -20.19 -14.36
C ILE A 65 10.56 -19.14 -13.43
N GLY A 66 10.75 -19.46 -12.14
CA GLY A 66 11.40 -18.53 -11.20
C GLY A 66 12.84 -18.18 -11.58
N THR A 67 13.61 -19.13 -12.12
CA THR A 67 14.98 -18.90 -12.57
C THR A 67 15.04 -18.12 -13.89
N ALA A 68 14.09 -18.36 -14.80
CA ALA A 68 13.95 -17.59 -16.04
C ALA A 68 13.58 -16.13 -15.75
N MET A 69 12.67 -15.90 -14.79
CA MET A 69 12.30 -14.55 -14.34
C MET A 69 13.46 -13.81 -13.66
N TYR A 70 14.25 -14.50 -12.83
CA TYR A 70 15.43 -13.91 -12.18
C TYR A 70 16.48 -13.44 -13.21
N ASN A 71 16.56 -14.11 -14.36
CA ASN A 71 17.47 -13.79 -15.44
C ASN A 71 16.85 -12.91 -16.55
N GLY A 72 15.64 -12.38 -16.35
CA GLY A 72 15.04 -11.35 -17.22
C GLY A 72 14.30 -11.85 -18.47
N PHE A 73 13.95 -13.13 -18.56
CA PHE A 73 13.12 -13.65 -19.66
C PHE A 73 11.63 -13.35 -19.44
N GLY A 74 10.95 -12.84 -20.47
CA GLY A 74 9.51 -12.53 -20.46
C GLY A 74 8.62 -13.77 -20.62
N TYR A 75 7.35 -13.66 -20.21
CA TYR A 75 6.39 -14.78 -20.11
C TYR A 75 6.02 -15.49 -21.44
N ALA A 76 6.41 -14.97 -22.60
CA ALA A 76 5.81 -15.37 -23.87
C ALA A 76 6.46 -16.58 -24.56
N ASP A 77 7.68 -17.00 -24.20
CA ASP A 77 8.42 -18.00 -25.01
C ASP A 77 9.02 -19.15 -24.19
N LEU A 78 8.19 -19.89 -23.44
CA LEU A 78 8.61 -21.17 -22.84
C LEU A 78 7.75 -22.33 -23.33
N ASN A 79 8.29 -23.13 -24.26
CA ASN A 79 7.79 -24.46 -24.56
C ASN A 79 8.62 -25.49 -23.79
N VAL A 80 7.97 -26.23 -22.87
CA VAL A 80 8.62 -27.29 -22.08
C VAL A 80 8.14 -28.64 -22.60
N GLN A 81 9.03 -29.39 -23.28
CA GLN A 81 8.80 -30.78 -23.63
C GLN A 81 9.55 -31.69 -22.65
N ILE A 82 8.86 -32.69 -22.10
CA ILE A 82 9.44 -33.74 -21.25
C ILE A 82 9.28 -35.07 -21.98
N GLU A 83 10.37 -35.64 -22.49
CA GLU A 83 10.38 -36.99 -23.05
C GLU A 83 10.51 -38.04 -21.94
N GLY A 84 9.53 -38.92 -21.83
CA GLY A 84 9.59 -40.12 -20.98
C GLY A 84 10.12 -41.33 -21.75
N ASP A 85 10.75 -42.26 -21.02
CA ASP A 85 11.50 -43.43 -21.52
C ASP A 85 10.68 -44.52 -22.25
N LYS A 86 9.49 -44.19 -22.75
CA LYS A 86 8.62 -45.09 -23.54
C LYS A 86 7.84 -44.40 -24.67
N GLY A 87 8.25 -43.22 -25.12
CA GLY A 87 7.72 -42.61 -26.35
C GLY A 87 6.25 -42.21 -26.30
N GLU A 88 5.69 -41.93 -25.12
CA GLU A 88 4.36 -41.31 -24.98
C GLU A 88 4.51 -39.80 -24.82
N THR A 89 3.96 -39.04 -25.78
CA THR A 89 3.93 -37.57 -25.77
C THR A 89 2.69 -37.10 -25.02
N LEU A 90 2.86 -36.40 -23.90
CA LEU A 90 1.79 -35.71 -23.19
C LEU A 90 1.81 -34.23 -23.57
N SER A 91 0.89 -33.81 -24.45
CA SER A 91 0.61 -32.40 -24.68
C SER A 91 -0.33 -31.88 -23.59
N ALA A 92 0.13 -30.89 -22.81
CA ALA A 92 -0.76 -30.09 -22.00
C ALA A 92 -1.35 -28.99 -22.89
N GLU A 93 -2.65 -29.05 -23.18
CA GLU A 93 -3.35 -27.93 -23.80
C GLU A 93 -3.35 -26.74 -22.84
N THR A 94 -2.75 -25.64 -23.29
CA THR A 94 -2.77 -24.35 -22.63
C THR A 94 -4.23 -23.92 -22.47
N VAL A 95 -4.74 -23.92 -21.24
CA VAL A 95 -5.94 -23.15 -20.92
C VAL A 95 -5.58 -21.70 -21.19
N ALA A 96 -6.01 -21.19 -22.34
CA ALA A 96 -5.93 -19.78 -22.66
C ALA A 96 -6.77 -19.05 -21.61
N LEU A 97 -6.11 -18.56 -20.55
CA LEU A 97 -6.64 -17.46 -19.78
C LEU A 97 -6.88 -16.36 -20.80
N SER A 98 -8.15 -16.05 -21.04
CA SER A 98 -8.57 -14.94 -21.87
C SER A 98 -7.72 -13.74 -21.48
N THR A 99 -6.81 -13.36 -22.36
CA THR A 99 -6.02 -12.15 -22.23
C THR A 99 -7.02 -11.01 -22.28
N SER A 100 -7.42 -10.54 -21.09
CA SER A 100 -8.00 -9.22 -20.97
C SER A 100 -7.00 -8.30 -21.66
N THR A 101 -7.45 -7.68 -22.74
CA THR A 101 -6.76 -6.56 -23.40
C THR A 101 -6.16 -5.69 -22.30
N PRO A 102 -4.88 -5.27 -22.39
CA PRO A 102 -4.32 -4.37 -21.38
C PRO A 102 -5.27 -3.18 -21.28
N SER A 103 -5.89 -2.99 -20.11
CA SER A 103 -6.62 -1.76 -19.86
C SER A 103 -5.64 -0.62 -20.16
N LYS A 104 -6.13 0.43 -20.83
CA LYS A 104 -5.46 1.73 -20.79
C LYS A 104 -5.02 1.94 -19.35
N ASP A 105 -3.72 2.17 -19.11
CA ASP A 105 -3.14 2.46 -17.79
C ASP A 105 -4.05 3.39 -16.97
N ASP A 106 -4.89 2.76 -16.18
CA ASP A 106 -5.88 3.32 -15.28
C ASP A 106 -5.22 3.75 -13.95
N GLY A 107 -3.92 3.49 -13.80
CA GLY A 107 -3.10 3.95 -12.68
C GLY A 107 -2.89 5.47 -12.64
N ALA A 108 -3.04 6.18 -13.76
CA ALA A 108 -2.87 7.64 -13.78
C ALA A 108 -4.05 8.41 -13.15
N ASP A 109 -5.24 7.79 -13.11
CA ASP A 109 -6.45 8.40 -12.53
C ASP A 109 -6.66 8.01 -11.07
N ARG A 110 -6.09 6.88 -10.63
CA ARG A 110 -6.08 6.48 -9.21
C ARG A 110 -5.13 7.39 -8.40
N PRO A 111 -5.51 7.82 -7.18
CA PRO A 111 -4.59 8.54 -6.31
C PRO A 111 -3.48 7.62 -5.78
N LEU A 112 -2.32 8.20 -5.52
CA LEU A 112 -1.23 7.53 -4.80
C LEU A 112 -1.35 7.80 -3.30
N ILE A 113 -1.43 6.76 -2.49
CA ILE A 113 -1.53 6.81 -1.04
C ILE A 113 -0.24 6.26 -0.43
N LEU A 114 0.52 7.10 0.27
CA LEU A 114 1.78 6.74 0.93
C LEU A 114 1.57 6.63 2.44
N TYR A 115 1.76 5.43 2.99
CA TYR A 115 1.62 5.15 4.42
C TYR A 115 3.00 5.03 5.07
N ALA A 116 3.44 6.03 5.84
CA ALA A 116 4.70 5.97 6.58
C ALA A 116 4.51 5.26 7.92
N TYR A 117 5.38 4.29 8.21
CA TYR A 117 5.28 3.46 9.39
C TYR A 117 6.64 3.31 10.06
N HIS A 118 6.68 3.51 11.37
CA HIS A 118 7.78 3.08 12.23
C HIS A 118 7.21 2.25 13.37
N GLU A 119 7.88 1.14 13.68
CA GLU A 119 7.44 0.18 14.68
C GLU A 119 7.25 0.82 16.07
N SER A 120 6.04 0.68 16.62
CA SER A 120 5.72 0.96 18.03
C SER A 120 4.39 0.26 18.38
N PRO A 121 4.07 0.03 19.67
CA PRO A 121 2.84 -0.63 20.06
C PRO A 121 1.58 0.03 19.48
N ASP A 122 1.47 1.36 19.56
CA ASP A 122 0.33 2.10 19.03
C ASP A 122 0.31 2.06 17.49
N ALA A 123 1.47 2.30 16.84
CA ALA A 123 1.54 2.34 15.39
C ALA A 123 1.20 1.00 14.75
N ARG A 124 1.60 -0.12 15.39
CA ARG A 124 1.27 -1.46 14.91
C ARG A 124 -0.23 -1.69 14.87
N GLN A 125 -0.94 -1.36 15.95
CA GLN A 125 -2.40 -1.50 16.00
C GLN A 125 -3.06 -0.63 14.92
N ASN A 126 -2.56 0.60 14.74
CA ASN A 126 -3.09 1.51 13.73
C ASN A 126 -2.87 1.00 12.30
N ALA A 127 -1.70 0.43 12.03
CA ALA A 127 -1.38 -0.14 10.73
C ALA A 127 -2.21 -1.38 10.43
N ILE A 128 -2.39 -2.29 11.40
CA ILE A 128 -3.25 -3.47 11.24
C ILE A 128 -4.69 -3.02 10.94
N PHE A 129 -5.21 -2.06 11.71
CA PHE A 129 -6.54 -1.51 11.48
C PHE A 129 -6.67 -0.90 10.07
N PHE A 130 -5.67 -0.11 9.65
CA PHE A 130 -5.67 0.47 8.30
C PHE A 130 -5.58 -0.59 7.19
N ILE A 131 -4.81 -1.66 7.39
CA ILE A 131 -4.72 -2.78 6.44
C ILE A 131 -6.08 -3.45 6.28
N HIS A 132 -6.81 -3.68 7.37
CA HIS A 132 -8.11 -4.35 7.32
C HIS A 132 -9.23 -3.46 6.77
N HIS A 133 -9.22 -2.16 7.11
CA HIS A 133 -10.38 -1.29 6.87
C HIS A 133 -10.13 -0.17 5.86
N GLY A 134 -8.88 0.26 5.67
CA GLY A 134 -8.51 1.42 4.86
C GLY A 134 -8.14 1.12 3.40
N LEU A 135 -7.68 -0.10 3.09
CA LEU A 135 -7.30 -0.49 1.74
C LEU A 135 -8.52 -0.60 0.79
N HIS A 136 -8.31 -0.28 -0.48
CA HIS A 136 -9.29 -0.44 -1.56
C HIS A 136 -8.63 -0.56 -2.93
N SER A 137 -9.37 -0.93 -3.99
CA SER A 137 -8.81 -1.09 -5.35
C SER A 137 -8.68 0.24 -6.12
N ALA A 138 -9.45 1.26 -5.72
CA ALA A 138 -9.50 2.56 -6.39
C ALA A 138 -8.29 3.49 -6.14
N ALA A 139 -7.25 3.03 -5.43
CA ALA A 139 -6.01 3.77 -5.19
C ALA A 139 -4.79 2.85 -5.32
N ASP A 140 -3.62 3.44 -5.56
CA ASP A 140 -2.33 2.76 -5.41
C ASP A 140 -1.73 3.09 -4.05
N PHE A 141 -1.26 2.07 -3.33
CA PHE A 141 -0.71 2.17 -1.98
C PHE A 141 0.78 1.89 -1.98
N ILE A 142 1.53 2.72 -1.26
CA ILE A 142 2.93 2.47 -0.91
C ILE A 142 3.06 2.51 0.61
N PHE A 143 3.37 1.37 1.21
CA PHE A 143 3.78 1.29 2.61
C PHE A 143 5.27 1.58 2.71
N ILE A 144 5.64 2.67 3.39
CA ILE A 144 7.02 3.06 3.67
C ILE A 144 7.34 2.60 5.09
N LEU A 145 8.03 1.47 5.21
CA LEU A 145 8.40 0.87 6.47
C LEU A 145 9.78 1.37 6.90
N ASN A 146 9.80 2.28 7.86
CA ASN A 146 11.00 2.86 8.45
C ASN A 146 11.51 1.94 9.57
N GLY A 147 12.68 1.34 9.38
CA GLY A 147 13.29 0.44 10.36
C GLY A 147 12.68 -0.96 10.38
N HIS A 148 13.31 -1.89 11.10
CA HIS A 148 12.96 -3.30 11.08
C HIS A 148 11.54 -3.56 11.61
N THR A 149 10.76 -4.36 10.88
CA THR A 149 9.42 -4.79 11.27
C THR A 149 9.03 -6.07 10.53
N ASN A 150 8.12 -6.86 11.12
CA ASN A 150 7.44 -7.97 10.47
C ASN A 150 6.04 -7.61 9.94
N LEU A 151 5.66 -6.33 9.96
CA LEU A 151 4.36 -5.86 9.45
C LEU A 151 4.17 -6.24 7.97
N THR A 152 5.26 -6.43 7.22
CA THR A 152 5.26 -6.95 5.85
C THR A 152 4.47 -8.24 5.67
N LEU A 153 4.39 -9.09 6.69
CA LEU A 153 3.65 -10.35 6.67
C LEU A 153 2.13 -10.16 6.74
N LEU A 154 1.67 -8.98 7.19
CA LEU A 154 0.25 -8.65 7.34
C LEU A 154 -0.26 -7.78 6.18
N ILE A 155 0.62 -7.11 5.45
CA ILE A 155 0.22 -6.32 4.28
C ILE A 155 -0.13 -7.28 3.13
N PRO A 156 -1.35 -7.22 2.58
CA PRO A 156 -1.77 -8.13 1.51
C PRO A 156 -0.98 -7.88 0.22
N SER A 157 -0.72 -8.97 -0.50
CA SER A 157 -0.15 -8.89 -1.85
C SER A 157 -1.26 -8.54 -2.84
N ALA A 158 -1.13 -7.38 -3.50
CA ALA A 158 -2.05 -6.93 -4.54
C ALA A 158 -1.30 -6.06 -5.55
N PRO A 159 -1.71 -6.00 -6.83
CA PRO A 159 -1.00 -5.25 -7.86
C PRO A 159 -0.94 -3.74 -7.58
N ASN A 160 -1.89 -3.21 -6.80
CA ASN A 160 -1.96 -1.81 -6.41
C ASN A 160 -1.30 -1.52 -5.04
N ILE A 161 -0.59 -2.50 -4.44
CA ILE A 161 0.05 -2.33 -3.13
C ILE A 161 1.54 -2.63 -3.26
N ARG A 162 2.36 -1.69 -2.82
CA ARG A 162 3.82 -1.80 -2.81
C ARG A 162 4.36 -1.56 -1.41
N ILE A 163 5.47 -2.20 -1.08
CA ILE A 163 6.18 -2.02 0.17
C ILE A 163 7.58 -1.49 -0.15
N ILE A 164 7.98 -0.42 0.55
CA ILE A 164 9.33 0.12 0.53
C ILE A 164 9.86 0.05 1.95
N GLN A 165 10.86 -0.80 2.16
CA GLN A 165 11.56 -0.92 3.43
C GLN A 165 12.79 -0.01 3.40
N ARG A 166 12.94 0.87 4.39
CA ARG A 166 14.09 1.79 4.50
C ARG A 166 14.61 1.88 5.93
N THR A 167 15.74 2.56 6.11
CA THR A 167 16.27 2.86 7.45
C THR A 167 15.37 3.88 8.16
N ASN A 168 15.29 3.80 9.48
CA ASN A 168 14.48 4.75 10.26
C ASN A 168 15.19 6.09 10.40
N THR A 169 15.12 6.91 9.36
CA THR A 169 15.70 8.26 9.31
C THR A 169 14.70 9.26 8.77
N CYS A 170 14.90 10.54 9.11
CA CYS A 170 14.19 11.69 8.54
C CYS A 170 12.68 11.79 8.86
N TYR A 171 12.15 10.99 9.80
CA TYR A 171 10.72 10.96 10.17
C TYR A 171 9.79 10.79 8.94
N ASP A 172 8.49 10.96 9.13
CA ASP A 172 7.49 10.67 8.09
C ASP A 172 7.60 11.62 6.88
N LEU A 173 7.70 12.94 7.12
CA LEU A 173 7.84 13.93 6.03
C LEU A 173 9.06 13.65 5.14
N GLY A 174 10.21 13.33 5.76
CA GLY A 174 11.42 12.98 5.05
C GLY A 174 11.29 11.66 4.28
N ALA A 175 10.60 10.68 4.85
CA ALA A 175 10.35 9.40 4.19
C ALA A 175 9.49 9.56 2.92
N TYR A 176 8.45 10.41 2.96
CA TYR A 176 7.68 10.75 1.75
C TYR A 176 8.56 11.46 0.71
N GLY A 177 9.35 12.45 1.15
CA GLY A 177 10.26 13.19 0.29
C GLY A 177 11.24 12.29 -0.45
N GLU A 178 11.90 11.37 0.26
CA GLU A 178 12.85 10.41 -0.32
C GLU A 178 12.18 9.53 -1.39
N VAL A 179 11.02 8.94 -1.07
CA VAL A 179 10.30 8.06 -2.00
C VAL A 179 9.79 8.83 -3.22
N LEU A 180 9.24 10.04 -3.03
CA LEU A 180 8.71 10.86 -4.12
C LEU A 180 9.79 11.52 -4.98
N ALA A 181 10.99 11.78 -4.44
CA ALA A 181 12.13 12.29 -5.19
C ALA A 181 12.89 11.19 -5.95
N SER A 182 12.75 9.93 -5.53
CA SER A 182 13.41 8.79 -6.17
C SER A 182 13.08 8.66 -7.67
N ASN A 183 13.97 8.03 -8.42
CA ASN A 183 13.81 7.75 -9.86
C ASN A 183 13.41 9.00 -10.69
N LYS A 184 14.03 10.15 -10.40
CA LYS A 184 13.73 11.44 -11.08
C LYS A 184 12.25 11.83 -10.94
N SER A 185 11.67 11.61 -9.77
CA SER A 185 10.28 11.92 -9.44
C SER A 185 9.24 11.25 -10.34
N GLU A 186 9.48 10.00 -10.72
CA GLU A 186 8.58 9.21 -11.57
C GLU A 186 7.16 9.12 -10.98
N LEU A 187 7.03 8.90 -9.67
CA LEU A 187 5.73 8.83 -8.99
C LEU A 187 4.95 10.15 -9.13
N ILE A 188 5.61 11.30 -8.98
CA ILE A 188 4.97 12.61 -9.15
C ILE A 188 4.49 12.81 -10.61
N LYS A 189 5.25 12.32 -11.59
CA LYS A 189 4.89 12.39 -13.01
C LYS A 189 3.72 11.46 -13.35
N LYS A 190 3.65 10.28 -12.72
CA LYS A 190 2.58 9.30 -12.94
C LYS A 190 1.25 9.77 -12.34
N TYR A 191 1.23 10.13 -11.07
CA TYR A 191 -0.02 10.38 -10.33
C TYR A 191 -0.46 11.84 -10.34
N LYS A 192 -1.77 12.07 -10.29
CA LYS A 192 -2.37 13.42 -10.25
C LYS A 192 -2.72 13.88 -8.84
N LYS A 193 -3.02 12.93 -7.96
CA LYS A 193 -3.52 13.12 -6.60
C LYS A 193 -2.73 12.25 -5.63
N PHE A 194 -2.47 12.78 -4.45
CA PHE A 194 -1.62 12.16 -3.44
C PHE A 194 -2.29 12.26 -2.08
N ILE A 195 -2.21 11.18 -1.29
CA ILE A 195 -2.44 11.21 0.15
C ILE A 195 -1.17 10.67 0.82
N MET A 196 -0.66 11.36 1.82
CA MET A 196 0.43 10.92 2.67
C MET A 196 -0.12 10.83 4.09
N LEU A 197 -0.06 9.66 4.72
CA LEU A 197 -0.51 9.46 6.10
C LEU A 197 0.47 8.58 6.86
N ASN A 198 0.51 8.69 8.19
CA ASN A 198 1.48 7.96 9.00
C ASN A 198 0.83 7.09 10.09
N GLY A 199 1.62 6.17 10.64
CA GLY A 199 1.19 5.20 11.66
C GLY A 199 0.78 5.79 13.01
N SER A 200 0.78 7.11 13.18
CA SER A 200 0.35 7.73 14.44
C SER A 200 -1.16 7.95 14.55
N ILE A 201 -1.91 7.81 13.45
CA ILE A 201 -3.37 7.89 13.41
C ILE A 201 -4.00 6.52 13.14
N ARG A 202 -5.16 6.27 13.75
CA ARG A 202 -6.01 5.10 13.46
C ARG A 202 -7.23 5.53 12.66
N GLY A 203 -7.63 4.67 11.74
CA GLY A 203 -8.79 4.86 10.89
C GLY A 203 -8.65 4.05 9.59
N PRO A 204 -9.59 4.19 8.65
CA PRO A 204 -10.67 5.19 8.66
C PRO A 204 -11.87 4.79 9.54
N PHE A 205 -12.49 5.77 10.18
CA PHE A 205 -13.74 5.66 10.92
C PHE A 205 -14.83 6.45 10.20
N LEU A 206 -15.85 5.74 9.73
CA LEU A 206 -17.00 6.35 9.07
C LEU A 206 -18.24 6.11 9.93
N PRO A 207 -19.22 7.02 9.96
CA PRO A 207 -20.50 6.71 10.58
C PRO A 207 -21.28 5.72 9.71
N THR A 208 -22.16 4.93 10.32
CA THR A 208 -22.93 3.86 9.65
C THR A 208 -23.89 4.35 8.57
N TRP A 209 -24.27 5.62 8.60
CA TRP A 209 -25.07 6.28 7.56
C TRP A 209 -24.25 6.80 6.39
N SER A 210 -22.91 6.83 6.51
CA SER A 210 -22.03 7.30 5.44
C SER A 210 -21.84 6.24 4.37
N ARG A 211 -21.85 6.70 3.12
CA ARG A 211 -21.52 5.93 1.92
C ARG A 211 -20.33 6.57 1.19
N GLU A 212 -19.56 7.40 1.90
CA GLU A 212 -18.39 8.11 1.36
C GLU A 212 -17.15 7.23 1.39
N CYS A 213 -16.32 7.33 0.36
CA CYS A 213 -14.97 6.81 0.39
C CYS A 213 -14.07 7.77 1.19
N TRP A 214 -13.29 7.24 2.13
CA TRP A 214 -12.46 8.08 2.99
C TRP A 214 -11.40 8.88 2.20
N SER A 215 -10.79 8.29 1.17
CA SER A 215 -9.77 8.96 0.36
C SER A 215 -10.40 10.06 -0.48
N ASP A 216 -11.60 9.82 -1.01
CA ASP A 216 -12.33 10.79 -1.81
C ASP A 216 -12.79 11.96 -0.95
N ALA A 217 -13.19 11.74 0.31
CA ALA A 217 -13.55 12.81 1.24
C ALA A 217 -12.40 13.81 1.45
N TYR A 218 -11.15 13.34 1.53
CA TYR A 218 -9.97 14.20 1.59
C TYR A 218 -9.65 14.86 0.24
N LEU A 219 -9.65 14.07 -0.84
CA LEU A 219 -9.25 14.54 -2.17
C LEU A 219 -10.27 15.51 -2.79
N ALA A 220 -11.55 15.40 -2.43
CA ALA A 220 -12.61 16.32 -2.85
C ALA A 220 -12.38 17.76 -2.35
N LYS A 221 -11.66 17.92 -1.23
CA LYS A 221 -11.25 19.23 -0.73
C LYS A 221 -10.07 19.82 -1.50
N VAL A 222 -9.33 19.03 -2.30
CA VAL A 222 -8.23 19.53 -3.14
C VAL A 222 -8.79 20.16 -4.41
N THR A 223 -8.77 21.49 -4.49
CA THR A 223 -9.35 22.28 -5.59
C THR A 223 -8.28 23.05 -6.36
N ASP A 224 -8.68 23.91 -7.30
CA ASP A 224 -7.75 24.80 -8.01
C ASP A 224 -7.08 25.81 -7.09
N ARG A 225 -7.75 26.19 -6.00
CA ARG A 225 -7.23 27.11 -4.98
C ARG A 225 -6.64 26.37 -3.78
N ASN A 226 -7.30 25.31 -3.32
CA ASN A 226 -6.92 24.58 -2.12
C ASN A 226 -5.99 23.41 -2.45
N LYS A 227 -4.70 23.56 -2.14
CA LYS A 227 -3.65 22.60 -2.58
C LYS A 227 -3.11 21.70 -1.47
N LEU A 228 -3.54 21.91 -0.23
CA LEU A 228 -3.16 21.04 0.88
C LEU A 228 -4.30 20.87 1.86
N VAL A 229 -4.66 19.62 2.13
CA VAL A 229 -5.74 19.25 3.05
C VAL A 229 -5.15 18.39 4.15
N GLY A 230 -5.43 18.70 5.41
CA GLY A 230 -5.04 17.89 6.57
C GLY A 230 -6.21 17.54 7.47
N MET A 231 -5.97 16.73 8.50
CA MET A 231 -7.03 16.46 9.49
C MET A 231 -7.26 17.65 10.43
N THR A 232 -6.20 18.30 10.87
CA THR A 232 -6.23 19.34 11.89
C THR A 232 -5.28 20.49 11.57
N PHE A 233 -5.60 21.67 12.10
CA PHE A 233 -4.82 22.89 11.96
C PHE A 233 -4.43 23.42 13.33
N ASN A 234 -3.19 23.84 13.52
CA ASN A 234 -2.70 24.44 14.77
C ASN A 234 -2.48 25.95 14.56
N CYS A 235 -3.19 26.78 15.33
CA CYS A 235 -3.21 28.24 15.16
C CYS A 235 -2.19 28.97 16.03
N GLU A 236 -1.73 28.32 17.10
CA GLU A 236 -0.76 28.87 18.06
C GLU A 236 0.31 27.82 18.38
N PRO A 237 1.08 27.35 17.39
CA PRO A 237 2.11 26.37 17.63
C PRO A 237 3.32 27.00 18.33
N ILE A 238 4.17 26.15 18.91
CA ILE A 238 5.36 26.56 19.68
C ILE A 238 6.26 27.57 18.93
N TYR A 239 6.30 27.51 17.60
CA TYR A 239 7.12 28.39 16.76
C TYR A 239 6.37 29.56 16.11
N GLY A 240 5.11 29.79 16.50
CA GLY A 240 4.29 30.92 16.03
C GLY A 240 3.86 30.85 14.55
N VAL A 241 4.19 29.77 13.83
CA VAL A 241 3.79 29.59 12.42
C VAL A 241 2.66 28.58 12.33
N ARG A 242 1.46 29.08 12.06
CA ARG A 242 0.25 28.29 11.89
C ARG A 242 0.39 27.23 10.79
N HIS A 243 -0.11 26.03 11.03
CA HIS A 243 0.07 24.94 10.09
C HIS A 243 -0.96 23.83 10.20
N LEU A 244 -1.16 23.13 9.07
CA LEU A 244 -1.73 21.79 9.08
C LEU A 244 -0.73 20.80 9.68
N GLN A 245 -1.20 19.95 10.57
CA GLN A 245 -0.36 18.94 11.21
C GLN A 245 -0.22 17.69 10.31
N SER A 246 0.98 17.09 10.19
CA SER A 246 1.35 16.19 9.09
C SER A 246 0.94 14.71 9.23
N MET A 247 -0.01 14.42 10.12
CA MET A 247 -0.52 13.06 10.30
C MET A 247 -1.17 12.50 9.04
N ILE A 248 -1.83 13.38 8.29
CA ILE A 248 -2.36 13.10 6.96
C ILE A 248 -2.37 14.38 6.14
N PHE A 249 -1.86 14.30 4.92
CA PHE A 249 -1.92 15.34 3.90
C PHE A 249 -2.54 14.78 2.62
N ALA A 250 -3.51 15.47 2.06
CA ALA A 250 -4.01 15.23 0.72
C ALA A 250 -3.72 16.44 -0.18
N THR A 251 -3.24 16.18 -1.40
CA THR A 251 -2.76 17.20 -2.34
C THR A 251 -2.90 16.71 -3.79
N ASP A 252 -2.73 17.62 -4.74
CA ASP A 252 -2.54 17.30 -6.15
C ASP A 252 -1.07 17.42 -6.59
N ARG A 253 -0.82 17.24 -7.88
CA ARG A 253 0.50 17.37 -8.49
C ARG A 253 1.11 18.77 -8.32
N ILE A 254 0.31 19.83 -8.27
CA ILE A 254 0.84 21.18 -8.03
C ILE A 254 1.32 21.28 -6.59
N GLY A 255 0.45 20.94 -5.64
CA GLY A 255 0.78 21.01 -4.22
C GLY A 255 1.96 20.09 -3.85
N ILE A 256 2.04 18.87 -4.39
CA ILE A 256 3.17 17.97 -4.07
C ILE A 256 4.50 18.51 -4.60
N ASN A 257 4.52 19.15 -5.77
CA ASN A 257 5.74 19.80 -6.29
C ASN A 257 6.14 21.01 -5.44
N THR A 258 5.17 21.75 -4.89
CA THR A 258 5.44 22.83 -3.93
C THR A 258 5.98 22.32 -2.60
N LEU A 259 5.51 21.15 -2.14
CA LEU A 259 5.93 20.54 -0.87
C LEU A 259 7.27 19.81 -0.97
N LEU A 260 7.62 19.27 -2.13
CA LEU A 260 8.78 18.38 -2.29
C LEU A 260 10.10 19.00 -1.78
N PRO A 261 10.42 20.29 -2.03
CA PRO A 261 11.62 20.91 -1.49
C PRO A 261 11.65 20.94 0.05
N VAL A 262 10.48 21.09 0.69
CA VAL A 262 10.37 21.05 2.16
C VAL A 262 10.54 19.63 2.67
N MET A 263 9.84 18.67 2.07
CA MET A 263 9.83 17.26 2.50
C MET A 263 11.13 16.53 2.18
N SER A 264 11.89 16.96 1.17
CA SER A 264 13.18 16.34 0.82
C SER A 264 14.31 16.70 1.79
N THR A 265 14.04 17.53 2.80
CA THR A 265 14.98 17.81 3.88
C THR A 265 14.91 16.70 4.93
N CYS A 266 16.06 16.15 5.33
CA CYS A 266 16.07 15.18 6.43
C CYS A 266 15.88 15.89 7.78
N PHE A 267 14.93 15.42 8.59
CA PHE A 267 14.62 15.97 9.91
C PHE A 267 15.34 15.18 11.01
N PRO A 268 16.39 15.72 11.66
CA PRO A 268 17.17 14.98 12.66
C PRO A 268 16.42 14.76 13.98
N ASN A 269 15.39 15.55 14.28
CA ASN A 269 14.63 15.45 15.53
C ASN A 269 13.16 15.88 15.37
N TRP A 270 12.35 15.59 16.38
CA TRP A 270 10.91 15.91 16.37
C TRP A 270 10.62 17.40 16.14
N LEU A 271 11.39 18.30 16.75
CA LEU A 271 11.21 19.74 16.57
C LEU A 271 11.46 20.18 15.12
N SER A 272 12.48 19.63 14.47
CA SER A 272 12.72 19.88 13.04
C SER A 272 11.60 19.34 12.16
N ALA A 273 10.97 18.22 12.53
CA ALA A 273 9.84 17.68 11.79
C ALA A 273 8.61 18.60 11.91
N VAL A 274 8.31 19.12 13.10
CA VAL A 274 7.26 20.13 13.32
C VAL A 274 7.54 21.41 12.52
N TYR A 275 8.80 21.83 12.44
CA TYR A 275 9.19 22.94 11.57
C TYR A 275 8.96 22.61 10.07
N GLY A 276 9.16 21.36 9.67
CA GLY A 276 8.75 20.84 8.36
C GLY A 276 7.24 20.97 8.09
N GLU A 277 6.39 20.69 9.08
CA GLU A 277 4.93 20.88 8.98
C GLU A 277 4.58 22.36 8.76
N SER A 278 5.22 23.23 9.55
CA SER A 278 5.09 24.69 9.47
C SER A 278 5.50 25.22 8.09
N ASN A 279 6.62 24.73 7.57
CA ASN A 279 7.12 25.08 6.25
C ASN A 279 6.26 24.54 5.12
N SER A 280 5.63 23.39 5.30
CA SER A 280 4.75 22.79 4.30
C SER A 280 3.54 23.69 4.04
N THR A 281 2.88 24.12 5.12
CA THR A 281 1.75 25.06 5.02
C THR A 281 2.18 26.39 4.42
N ARG A 282 3.30 26.96 4.91
CA ARG A 282 3.84 28.23 4.40
C ARG A 282 4.24 28.16 2.93
N ALA A 283 4.82 27.05 2.47
CA ALA A 283 5.21 26.88 1.07
C ALA A 283 3.98 26.94 0.14
N ILE A 284 2.87 26.31 0.53
CA ILE A 284 1.62 26.35 -0.22
C ILE A 284 1.03 27.76 -0.27
N ILE A 285 0.99 28.45 0.88
CA ILE A 285 0.48 29.82 0.97
C ILE A 285 1.35 30.79 0.15
N ASN A 286 2.68 30.69 0.26
CA ASN A 286 3.61 31.52 -0.50
C ASN A 286 3.54 31.28 -2.01
N ALA A 287 3.09 30.10 -2.44
CA ALA A 287 2.83 29.78 -3.84
C ALA A 287 1.48 30.32 -4.35
N GLY A 288 0.73 31.06 -3.53
CA GLY A 288 -0.55 31.67 -3.91
C GLY A 288 -1.78 30.76 -3.73
N TYR A 289 -1.64 29.64 -3.02
CA TYR A 289 -2.69 28.66 -2.80
C TYR A 289 -3.19 28.66 -1.34
N THR A 290 -4.35 28.06 -1.10
CA THR A 290 -4.92 27.90 0.24
C THR A 290 -4.72 26.49 0.78
N VAL A 291 -4.97 26.34 2.08
CA VAL A 291 -4.96 25.08 2.81
C VAL A 291 -6.30 24.89 3.55
N SER A 292 -6.66 23.64 3.86
CA SER A 292 -7.85 23.36 4.68
C SER A 292 -7.68 22.18 5.62
N ALA A 293 -8.39 22.18 6.75
CA ALA A 293 -8.51 21.00 7.60
C ALA A 293 -9.89 20.32 7.45
N MET A 294 -10.01 19.06 7.87
CA MET A 294 -11.29 18.34 7.96
C MET A 294 -12.18 18.85 9.10
N MET A 295 -11.60 19.55 10.09
CA MET A 295 -12.32 20.14 11.22
C MET A 295 -13.54 20.97 10.78
N THR A 296 -14.68 20.76 11.43
CA THR A 296 -15.90 21.57 11.29
C THR A 296 -15.62 23.01 11.71
N SER A 297 -14.82 23.21 12.78
CA SER A 297 -14.42 24.56 13.19
C SER A 297 -13.68 25.28 12.06
N PHE A 298 -12.80 24.59 11.32
CA PHE A 298 -12.09 25.17 10.17
C PHE A 298 -13.06 25.61 9.07
N ALA A 299 -14.10 24.81 8.80
CA ALA A 299 -15.11 25.13 7.79
C ALA A 299 -16.10 26.23 8.22
N SER A 300 -16.13 26.59 9.51
CA SER A 300 -17.09 27.57 10.04
C SER A 300 -16.81 29.02 9.64
N GLN A 301 -15.60 29.31 9.12
CA GLN A 301 -15.16 30.65 8.74
C GLN A 301 -14.29 30.58 7.49
N GLU A 302 -14.47 31.53 6.55
CA GLU A 302 -13.71 31.56 5.29
C GLU A 302 -12.21 31.73 5.53
N ASN A 303 -11.83 32.64 6.44
CA ASN A 303 -10.44 32.97 6.75
C ASN A 303 -9.95 32.27 8.03
N TYR A 304 -10.45 31.07 8.33
CA TYR A 304 -10.13 30.38 9.60
C TYR A 304 -8.63 30.29 9.85
N ALA A 305 -7.82 29.94 8.83
CA ALA A 305 -6.37 29.83 8.95
C ALA A 305 -5.68 31.15 9.40
N ASP A 306 -6.30 32.30 9.11
CA ASP A 306 -5.77 33.64 9.41
C ASP A 306 -6.34 34.22 10.72
N GLU A 307 -7.45 33.70 11.24
CA GLU A 307 -8.15 34.29 12.37
C GLU A 307 -8.21 33.40 13.62
N CYS A 308 -8.00 32.09 13.47
CA CYS A 308 -8.16 31.14 14.56
C CYS A 308 -7.18 31.37 15.73
N LYS A 309 -7.65 31.02 16.94
CA LYS A 309 -6.94 31.22 18.22
C LYS A 309 -7.08 29.97 19.09
N HIS A 310 -6.23 28.98 18.82
CA HIS A 310 -6.09 27.77 19.62
C HIS A 310 -4.76 27.06 19.32
N GLY A 311 -4.24 26.31 20.29
CA GLY A 311 -3.06 25.48 20.12
C GLY A 311 -3.36 24.13 19.46
N ASP A 312 -2.63 23.10 19.91
CA ASP A 312 -2.83 21.71 19.49
C ASP A 312 -4.15 21.17 20.06
N ILE A 313 -5.11 20.89 19.17
CA ILE A 313 -6.44 20.39 19.53
C ILE A 313 -6.47 18.87 19.75
N LEU A 314 -5.35 18.17 19.53
CA LEU A 314 -5.22 16.72 19.71
C LEU A 314 -4.83 16.37 21.15
N LEU A 315 -5.44 17.06 22.11
CA LEU A 315 -5.27 16.93 23.56
C LEU A 315 -6.65 16.88 24.23
N GLU A 316 -6.71 16.32 25.43
CA GLU A 316 -7.98 16.16 26.17
C GLU A 316 -8.63 17.53 26.45
N GLY A 317 -9.89 17.70 26.01
CA GLY A 317 -10.68 18.94 26.17
C GLY A 317 -10.21 20.12 25.32
N ALA A 318 -9.19 19.95 24.46
CA ALA A 318 -8.58 21.05 23.71
C ALA A 318 -9.37 21.46 22.46
N TYR A 319 -10.35 20.67 22.03
CA TYR A 319 -11.22 21.00 20.92
C TYR A 319 -12.46 21.76 21.41
N PHE A 320 -12.27 23.05 21.70
CA PHE A 320 -13.33 23.98 22.17
C PHE A 320 -14.05 23.54 23.45
N GLY A 321 -13.32 22.89 24.37
CA GLY A 321 -13.87 22.33 25.61
C GLY A 321 -14.24 20.85 25.51
N ASP A 322 -14.22 20.29 24.30
CA ASP A 322 -14.48 18.88 24.00
C ASP A 322 -13.24 18.18 23.42
N ASN A 323 -13.40 16.92 23.05
CA ASN A 323 -12.42 16.14 22.29
C ASN A 323 -12.80 16.08 20.81
N LEU A 324 -11.81 16.15 19.92
CA LEU A 324 -12.03 15.97 18.49
C LEU A 324 -12.55 14.54 18.22
N HIS A 325 -13.74 14.44 17.63
CA HIS A 325 -14.40 13.16 17.38
C HIS A 325 -13.91 12.50 16.08
N PRO A 326 -13.67 11.18 16.03
CA PRO A 326 -13.06 10.55 14.84
C PRO A 326 -13.90 10.64 13.56
N TYR A 327 -15.22 10.71 13.67
CA TYR A 327 -16.09 10.92 12.50
C TYR A 327 -15.95 12.30 11.85
N GLU A 328 -15.38 13.28 12.55
CA GLU A 328 -15.16 14.61 11.99
C GLU A 328 -13.95 14.63 11.05
N THR A 329 -12.89 13.92 11.42
CA THR A 329 -11.63 13.89 10.67
C THR A 329 -11.34 12.55 10.02
N ILE A 330 -12.26 11.60 10.09
CA ILE A 330 -12.16 10.19 9.62
C ILE A 330 -11.08 9.36 10.36
N PHE A 331 -10.06 10.01 10.88
CA PHE A 331 -8.95 9.39 11.59
C PHE A 331 -8.74 10.08 12.94
N GLN A 332 -8.25 9.33 13.92
CA GLN A 332 -7.89 9.86 15.25
C GLN A 332 -6.41 9.60 15.53
N LYS A 333 -5.73 10.60 16.07
CA LYS A 333 -4.39 10.44 16.64
C LYS A 333 -4.44 9.49 17.84
N ALA A 334 -3.71 8.38 17.73
CA ALA A 334 -3.82 7.25 18.66
C ALA A 334 -2.65 7.14 19.65
N ASN A 335 -1.58 7.92 19.46
CA ASN A 335 -0.41 7.95 20.36
C ASN A 335 -0.46 9.11 21.37
N ARG A 336 -1.68 9.54 21.75
CA ARG A 336 -1.94 10.63 22.70
C ARG A 336 -2.94 10.17 23.75
N ASN A 337 -2.96 10.87 24.89
CA ASN A 337 -3.89 10.58 25.98
C ASN A 337 -5.18 11.39 25.86
N PHE A 338 -5.85 11.34 24.70
CA PHE A 338 -7.18 11.93 24.52
C PHE A 338 -8.10 10.96 23.78
N GLY A 339 -9.39 10.97 24.11
CA GLY A 339 -10.42 10.20 23.39
C GLY A 339 -10.15 8.70 23.28
N LYS A 340 -9.41 8.10 24.24
CA LYS A 340 -9.01 6.69 24.20
C LYS A 340 -10.18 5.72 24.24
N ASP A 341 -11.19 6.02 25.07
CA ASP A 341 -12.39 5.17 25.18
C ASP A 341 -13.20 5.19 23.88
N VAL A 342 -13.32 6.37 23.26
CA VAL A 342 -13.98 6.51 21.96
C VAL A 342 -13.20 5.74 20.89
N LEU A 343 -11.88 5.90 20.84
CA LEU A 343 -11.01 5.19 19.90
C LEU A 343 -11.14 3.67 20.05
N SER A 344 -11.13 3.17 21.28
CA SER A 344 -11.26 1.74 21.58
C SER A 344 -12.61 1.21 21.11
N ARG A 345 -13.71 1.89 21.47
CA ARG A 345 -15.07 1.46 21.09
C ARG A 345 -15.29 1.51 19.58
N LEU A 346 -14.83 2.57 18.92
CA LEU A 346 -14.94 2.68 17.46
C LEU A 346 -14.08 1.64 16.75
N THR A 347 -12.90 1.29 17.29
CA THR A 347 -12.09 0.19 16.76
C THR A 347 -12.89 -1.11 16.84
N GLU A 348 -13.36 -1.47 18.03
CA GLU A 348 -14.14 -2.70 18.28
C GLU A 348 -15.39 -2.79 17.39
N TRP A 349 -16.19 -1.73 17.31
CA TRP A 349 -17.41 -1.75 16.51
C TRP A 349 -17.13 -1.80 15.01
N THR A 350 -16.04 -1.21 14.54
CA THR A 350 -15.63 -1.27 13.13
C THR A 350 -15.18 -2.68 12.76
N ASP A 351 -14.37 -3.30 13.63
CA ASP A 351 -13.90 -4.68 13.51
C ASP A 351 -15.08 -5.66 13.48
N LEU A 352 -15.95 -5.60 14.50
CA LEU A 352 -17.14 -6.46 14.59
C LEU A 352 -18.07 -6.29 13.39
N ALA A 353 -18.19 -5.07 12.86
CA ALA A 353 -18.98 -4.79 11.68
C ALA A 353 -18.38 -5.17 10.35
N GLY A 354 -17.11 -5.57 10.36
CA GLY A 354 -16.36 -5.88 9.15
C GLY A 354 -16.41 -4.72 8.16
N TYR A 355 -16.34 -3.46 8.64
CA TYR A 355 -16.31 -2.33 7.73
C TYR A 355 -15.17 -2.50 6.72
N SER A 356 -15.39 -2.17 5.45
CA SER A 356 -14.32 -2.25 4.46
C SER A 356 -14.41 -1.16 3.41
N SER A 357 -13.29 -0.46 3.19
CA SER A 357 -13.19 0.55 2.13
C SER A 357 -13.28 -0.07 0.72
N TYR A 358 -12.97 -1.36 0.54
CA TYR A 358 -13.22 -2.08 -0.72
C TYR A 358 -14.70 -2.09 -1.11
N GLU A 359 -15.61 -1.98 -0.14
CA GLU A 359 -17.04 -2.00 -0.38
C GLU A 359 -17.61 -0.64 -0.80
N VAL A 360 -16.82 0.43 -0.69
CA VAL A 360 -17.28 1.81 -0.94
C VAL A 360 -16.44 2.53 -1.98
N CYS A 361 -15.12 2.50 -1.84
CA CYS A 361 -14.20 3.29 -2.64
C CYS A 361 -14.15 2.83 -4.10
N GLY A 362 -14.38 3.75 -5.03
CA GLY A 362 -14.42 3.49 -6.48
C GLY A 362 -15.71 2.86 -6.98
N LYS A 363 -16.72 2.64 -6.12
CA LYS A 363 -18.04 2.15 -6.54
C LYS A 363 -18.98 3.31 -6.83
N LYS A 364 -19.90 3.12 -7.77
CA LYS A 364 -20.97 4.10 -8.01
C LYS A 364 -22.02 4.01 -6.91
N LYS A 365 -22.75 5.10 -6.66
CA LYS A 365 -23.77 5.19 -5.60
C LYS A 365 -24.85 4.10 -5.71
N GLU A 366 -25.16 3.69 -6.94
CA GLU A 366 -26.14 2.67 -7.28
C GLU A 366 -25.64 1.25 -6.97
N GLU A 367 -24.32 1.03 -6.93
CA GLU A 367 -23.66 -0.26 -6.69
C GLU A 367 -23.40 -0.50 -5.19
N LEU A 368 -23.42 0.55 -4.38
CA LEU A 368 -23.17 0.49 -2.95
C LEU A 368 -24.29 -0.27 -2.22
N LYS A 369 -23.92 -1.15 -1.29
CA LYS A 369 -24.88 -1.79 -0.38
C LYS A 369 -25.62 -0.74 0.47
N PRO A 370 -26.80 -1.06 1.04
CA PRO A 370 -27.54 -0.13 1.92
C PRO A 370 -26.73 0.36 3.11
N LEU A 371 -25.90 -0.53 3.68
CA LEU A 371 -24.99 -0.22 4.79
C LEU A 371 -23.62 0.31 4.31
N GLY A 372 -23.46 0.60 3.02
CA GLY A 372 -22.19 1.04 2.45
C GLY A 372 -21.08 0.01 2.69
N GLY A 373 -20.05 0.43 3.43
CA GLY A 373 -18.92 -0.42 3.78
C GLY A 373 -19.16 -1.37 4.95
N TRP A 374 -20.28 -1.21 5.65
CA TRP A 374 -20.61 -1.94 6.88
C TRP A 374 -21.38 -3.24 6.58
N GLY A 375 -21.45 -4.12 7.59
CA GLY A 375 -22.37 -5.25 7.59
C GLY A 375 -21.77 -6.58 7.15
N ARG A 376 -20.45 -6.72 7.20
CA ARG A 376 -19.72 -7.94 6.85
C ARG A 376 -19.47 -8.82 8.09
N TRP A 377 -20.51 -9.06 8.89
CA TRP A 377 -20.41 -9.73 10.20
C TRP A 377 -19.86 -11.16 10.11
N GLU A 378 -20.20 -11.89 9.05
CA GLU A 378 -19.69 -13.25 8.82
C GLU A 378 -18.18 -13.26 8.58
N GLU A 379 -17.73 -12.42 7.66
CA GLU A 379 -16.31 -12.28 7.32
C GLU A 379 -15.52 -11.72 8.51
N ALA A 380 -16.10 -10.80 9.29
CA ALA A 380 -15.51 -10.32 10.53
C ALA A 380 -15.27 -11.47 11.53
N ARG A 381 -16.27 -12.35 11.71
CA ARG A 381 -16.13 -13.56 12.56
C ARG A 381 -15.06 -14.50 12.05
N GLU A 382 -14.95 -14.70 10.74
CA GLU A 382 -13.89 -15.52 10.12
C GLU A 382 -12.49 -14.92 10.33
N MET A 383 -12.39 -13.60 10.38
CA MET A 383 -11.16 -12.87 10.73
C MET A 383 -10.84 -12.89 12.23
N GLY A 384 -11.70 -13.49 13.06
CA GLY A 384 -11.52 -13.61 14.51
C GLY A 384 -12.09 -12.45 15.31
N TYR A 385 -12.93 -11.61 14.71
CA TYR A 385 -13.68 -10.57 15.43
C TYR A 385 -15.01 -11.16 15.92
N SER A 386 -15.16 -11.32 17.23
CA SER A 386 -16.32 -11.98 17.83
C SER A 386 -16.82 -11.31 19.10
#